data_AF-A0A125RBK5-F1
#
_entry.id   AF-A0A125RBK5-F1
#
_cell.length_a   1.000
_cell.length_b   1.000
_cell.length_c   1.000
_cell.angle_alpha   90.00
_cell.angle_beta   90.00
_cell.angle_gamma   90.00
#
_symmetry.space_group_name_H-M   'P 1'
#
loop_
_entity.id
_entity.type
_entity.pdbx_description
1 polymer ?
#
loop_
_entity_poly.entity_id
_entity_poly.type
_entity_poly.pdbx_seq_one_letter_code
_entity_poly.pdbx_strand_id
1 'polypeptide(L)'
;MSEQKLEIFNVLNFLNSGYKLEDILKEGNFGTFPSAEDCINYLVDEGYLEGDVSIDVDVEITAEAISKKYIVSELKDILRENGLKVSGKKQELVERVLPVLKEAKNARNIDVDVNEEKSYDLKLTDKAYEFLKENDWIDLYMFALVAFRFEDYETYVNSSSAGKIETGLNFCDEIISRALMVNQFLVFIDALSAKAHVYAYDGDYDSFLDYDLQRYILGLNPIVMDPQTYATYNVINEANILNLRNVLEKLEMGSLKKRFDRIWNISNIHNITVPKKSCYKILQKAISGADIEELNFDLRQKYFDKKFGI
;
A
#
# COMPACT_ATOMS: atom_id res chain seq x y z
N MET A 1 13.04 15.28 -1.55
CA MET A 1 14.15 14.60 -0.85
C MET A 1 13.60 13.55 0.12
N SER A 2 12.69 13.90 1.03
CA SER A 2 12.00 12.96 1.94
C SER A 2 11.22 11.87 1.19
N GLU A 3 10.31 12.23 0.27
CA GLU A 3 9.51 11.25 -0.48
C GLU A 3 10.39 10.32 -1.33
N GLN A 4 11.47 10.85 -1.91
CA GLN A 4 12.43 10.04 -2.67
C GLN A 4 13.17 9.04 -1.78
N LYS A 5 13.48 9.43 -0.54
CA LYS A 5 14.08 8.53 0.47
C LYS A 5 13.13 7.38 0.83
N LEU A 6 11.83 7.65 0.96
CA LEU A 6 10.80 6.63 1.18
C LEU A 6 10.75 5.65 0.00
N GLU A 7 10.77 6.14 -1.24
CA GLU A 7 10.79 5.29 -2.44
C GLU A 7 12.06 4.43 -2.52
N ILE A 8 13.24 5.01 -2.28
CA ILE A 8 14.52 4.29 -2.22
C ILE A 8 14.47 3.19 -1.16
N PHE A 9 14.04 3.52 0.06
CA PHE A 9 13.92 2.53 1.14
C PHE A 9 13.00 1.39 0.75
N ASN A 10 11.85 1.69 0.16
CA ASN A 10 10.87 0.69 -0.23
C ASN A 10 11.45 -0.32 -1.24
N VAL A 11 12.11 0.17 -2.30
CA VAL A 11 12.75 -0.69 -3.31
C VAL A 11 13.83 -1.58 -2.68
N LEU A 12 14.73 -0.99 -1.91
CA LEU A 12 15.82 -1.73 -1.27
C LEU A 12 15.28 -2.76 -0.27
N ASN A 13 14.22 -2.43 0.46
CA ASN A 13 13.60 -3.33 1.44
C ASN A 13 12.89 -4.51 0.77
N PHE A 14 12.22 -4.29 -0.38
CA PHE A 14 11.64 -5.38 -1.17
C PHE A 14 12.71 -6.33 -1.70
N LEU A 15 13.79 -5.78 -2.29
CA LEU A 15 14.92 -6.61 -2.76
C LEU A 15 15.55 -7.40 -1.61
N ASN A 16 15.75 -6.78 -0.45
CA ASN A 16 16.26 -7.43 0.76
C ASN A 16 15.32 -8.55 1.25
N SER A 17 14.01 -8.40 1.03
CA SER A 17 13.00 -9.40 1.37
C SER A 17 12.87 -10.53 0.33
N GLY A 18 13.71 -10.53 -0.71
CA GLY A 18 13.77 -11.58 -1.73
C GLY A 18 12.81 -11.39 -2.90
N TYR A 19 12.19 -10.20 -3.04
CA TYR A 19 11.42 -9.86 -4.22
C TYR A 19 12.35 -9.69 -5.42
N LYS A 20 11.86 -10.10 -6.60
CA LYS A 20 12.62 -9.95 -7.83
C LYS A 20 12.51 -8.54 -8.37
N LEU A 21 13.58 -8.06 -9.00
CA LEU A 21 13.61 -6.73 -9.57
C LEU A 21 12.57 -6.55 -10.68
N GLU A 22 12.32 -7.60 -11.48
CA GLU A 22 11.33 -7.54 -12.56
C GLU A 22 9.91 -7.30 -12.04
N ASP A 23 9.60 -7.79 -10.84
CA ASP A 23 8.30 -7.59 -10.21
C ASP A 23 8.17 -6.12 -9.75
N ILE A 24 9.23 -5.58 -9.15
CA ILE A 24 9.30 -4.16 -8.75
C ILE A 24 9.17 -3.23 -9.96
N LEU A 25 9.83 -3.56 -11.07
CA LEU A 25 9.77 -2.77 -12.31
C LEU A 25 8.37 -2.77 -12.96
N LYS A 26 7.61 -3.87 -12.81
CA LYS A 26 6.27 -4.01 -13.39
C LYS A 26 5.17 -3.38 -12.54
N GLU A 27 5.27 -3.52 -11.23
CA GLU A 27 4.20 -3.16 -10.30
C GLU A 27 4.45 -1.84 -9.57
N GLY A 28 5.70 -1.36 -9.58
CA GLY A 28 6.09 -0.17 -8.85
C GLY A 28 5.49 1.11 -9.43
N ASN A 29 4.85 1.90 -8.56
CA ASN A 29 4.44 3.26 -8.86
C ASN A 29 5.44 4.22 -8.22
N PHE A 30 6.24 4.89 -9.05
CA PHE A 30 7.32 5.78 -8.62
C PHE A 30 6.86 7.22 -8.83
N GLY A 31 6.65 7.94 -7.74
CA GLY A 31 6.18 9.33 -7.77
C GLY A 31 7.33 10.33 -7.88
N THR A 32 8.50 10.00 -7.33
CA THR A 32 9.68 10.89 -7.36
C THR A 32 10.66 10.58 -8.48
N PHE A 33 10.59 9.37 -9.06
CA PHE A 33 11.33 9.01 -10.26
C PHE A 33 10.41 9.01 -11.49
N PRO A 34 10.89 9.42 -12.67
CA PRO A 34 10.07 9.40 -13.89
C PRO A 34 9.64 7.98 -14.31
N SER A 35 10.41 6.97 -13.93
CA SER A 35 10.12 5.56 -14.16
C SER A 35 10.77 4.65 -13.10
N ALA A 36 10.34 3.39 -13.07
CA ALA A 36 10.97 2.35 -12.27
C ALA A 36 12.45 2.16 -12.65
N GLU A 37 12.75 2.23 -13.94
CA GLU A 37 14.10 2.10 -14.48
C GLU A 37 15.01 3.25 -14.03
N ASP A 38 14.49 4.48 -14.01
CA ASP A 38 15.23 5.63 -13.48
C ASP A 38 15.55 5.48 -12.01
N CYS A 39 14.65 4.87 -11.23
CA CYS A 39 14.92 4.55 -9.83
C CYS A 39 16.07 3.53 -9.72
N ILE A 40 16.06 2.46 -10.51
CA ILE A 40 17.13 1.46 -10.49
C ILE A 40 18.48 2.04 -10.93
N ASN A 41 18.49 2.84 -12.00
CA ASN A 41 19.70 3.52 -12.45
C ASN A 41 20.25 4.43 -11.35
N TYR A 42 19.39 5.19 -10.68
CA TYR A 42 19.79 5.99 -9.52
C TYR A 42 20.40 5.14 -8.40
N LEU A 43 19.80 3.99 -8.07
CA LEU A 43 20.32 3.09 -7.04
C LEU A 43 21.69 2.50 -7.41
N VAL A 44 21.95 2.23 -8.68
CA VAL A 44 23.26 1.78 -9.19
C VAL A 44 24.27 2.93 -9.15
N ASP A 45 23.91 4.10 -9.67
CA ASP A 45 24.78 5.29 -9.71
C ASP A 45 25.19 5.75 -8.31
N GLU A 46 24.28 5.67 -7.35
CA GLU A 46 24.55 5.95 -5.94
C GLU A 46 25.22 4.78 -5.22
N GLY A 47 25.45 3.63 -5.87
CA GLY A 47 26.15 2.49 -5.29
C GLY A 47 25.36 1.73 -4.21
N TYR A 48 24.04 1.83 -4.21
CA TYR A 48 23.16 0.95 -3.42
C TYR A 48 23.02 -0.43 -4.06
N LEU A 49 23.12 -0.50 -5.39
CA LEU A 49 23.10 -1.74 -6.15
C LEU A 49 24.41 -1.92 -6.91
N GLU A 50 24.88 -3.16 -7.02
CA GLU A 50 26.00 -3.55 -7.88
C GLU A 50 25.64 -4.78 -8.71
N GLY A 51 26.24 -4.89 -9.89
CA GLY A 51 26.04 -6.03 -10.79
C GLY A 51 25.91 -5.60 -12.24
N ASP A 52 25.51 -6.56 -13.08
CA ASP A 52 25.43 -6.37 -14.52
C ASP A 52 23.97 -6.23 -14.98
N VAL A 53 23.74 -5.22 -15.83
CA VAL A 53 22.51 -5.09 -16.62
C VAL A 53 22.80 -5.65 -18.00
N SER A 54 22.32 -6.86 -18.26
CA SER A 54 22.43 -7.49 -19.57
C SER A 54 21.17 -7.23 -20.38
N ILE A 55 21.32 -6.74 -21.60
CA ILE A 55 20.23 -6.77 -22.57
C ILE A 55 20.17 -8.21 -23.08
N ASP A 56 19.11 -8.93 -22.75
CA ASP A 56 18.90 -10.25 -23.32
C ASP A 56 18.43 -10.06 -24.77
N VAL A 57 19.39 -10.01 -25.69
CA VAL A 57 19.13 -9.89 -27.14
C VAL A 57 18.48 -11.17 -27.67
N ASP A 58 18.35 -12.22 -26.85
CA ASP A 58 17.76 -13.50 -27.19
C ASP A 58 16.26 -13.64 -26.90
N VAL A 59 15.47 -12.64 -27.33
CA VAL A 59 14.05 -12.89 -27.61
C VAL A 59 13.98 -13.94 -28.73
N GLU A 60 13.58 -15.15 -28.38
CA GLU A 60 13.24 -16.19 -29.34
C GLU A 60 12.06 -15.68 -30.17
N ILE A 61 12.30 -15.38 -31.45
CA ILE A 61 11.23 -14.92 -32.34
C ILE A 61 10.27 -16.10 -32.54
N THR A 62 9.11 -16.05 -31.88
CA THR A 62 8.02 -17.04 -31.99
C THR A 62 6.85 -16.49 -32.80
N ALA A 63 6.01 -17.39 -33.33
CA ALA A 63 4.80 -17.00 -34.05
C ALA A 63 3.82 -16.23 -33.15
N GLU A 64 3.65 -16.65 -31.89
CA GLU A 64 2.85 -15.91 -30.91
C GLU A 64 3.33 -14.48 -30.71
N ALA A 65 4.64 -14.26 -30.55
CA ALA A 65 5.22 -12.93 -30.34
C ALA A 65 4.97 -12.01 -31.55
N ILE A 66 5.21 -12.50 -32.78
CA ILE A 66 4.94 -11.75 -34.01
C ILE A 66 3.45 -11.41 -34.13
N SER A 67 2.57 -12.37 -33.82
CA SER A 67 1.12 -12.18 -33.93
C SER A 67 0.56 -11.16 -32.94
N LYS A 68 1.15 -11.04 -31.74
CA LYS A 68 0.78 -10.00 -30.76
C LYS A 68 1.33 -8.63 -31.14
N LYS A 69 2.56 -8.58 -31.67
CA LYS A 69 3.28 -7.34 -31.95
C LYS A 69 2.78 -6.62 -33.20
N TYR A 70 2.61 -7.34 -34.31
CA TYR A 70 2.34 -6.72 -35.61
C TYR A 70 0.87 -6.83 -36.02
N ILE A 71 0.36 -5.78 -36.65
CA ILE A 71 -0.94 -5.80 -37.33
C ILE A 71 -0.80 -6.32 -38.77
N VAL A 72 -1.92 -6.67 -39.39
CA VAL A 72 -1.93 -7.32 -40.72
C VAL A 72 -1.28 -6.46 -41.81
N SER A 73 -1.40 -5.14 -41.74
CA SER A 73 -0.75 -4.23 -42.70
C SER A 73 0.78 -4.30 -42.58
N GLU A 74 1.32 -4.20 -41.37
CA GLU A 74 2.76 -4.25 -41.10
C GLU A 74 3.35 -5.59 -41.53
N LEU A 75 2.66 -6.71 -41.24
CA LEU A 75 3.08 -8.03 -41.71
C LEU A 75 3.14 -8.11 -43.24
N LYS A 76 2.19 -7.48 -43.94
CA LYS A 76 2.19 -7.43 -45.41
C LYS A 76 3.29 -6.53 -45.95
N ASP A 77 3.64 -5.47 -45.23
CA ASP A 77 4.71 -4.56 -45.63
C ASP A 77 6.07 -5.26 -45.51
N ILE A 78 6.34 -5.94 -44.39
CA ILE A 78 7.53 -6.79 -44.21
C ILE A 78 7.63 -7.84 -45.32
N LEU A 79 6.53 -8.54 -45.63
CA LEU A 79 6.52 -9.54 -46.71
C LEU A 79 6.75 -8.90 -48.08
N ARG A 80 6.21 -7.72 -48.35
CA ARG A 80 6.38 -7.02 -49.63
C ARG A 80 7.82 -6.59 -49.85
N GLU A 81 8.45 -6.04 -48.83
CA GLU A 81 9.86 -5.63 -48.84
C GLU A 81 10.81 -6.80 -49.09
N ASN A 82 10.41 -8.00 -48.66
CA ASN A 82 11.16 -9.24 -48.86
C ASN A 82 10.70 -10.05 -50.10
N GLY A 83 9.86 -9.47 -50.97
CA GLY A 83 9.42 -10.11 -52.21
C GLY A 83 8.49 -11.33 -52.01
N LEU A 84 7.87 -11.47 -50.84
CA LEU A 84 7.01 -12.59 -50.46
C LEU A 84 5.52 -12.29 -50.69
N LYS A 85 4.74 -13.38 -50.76
CA LYS A 85 3.29 -13.31 -51.00
C LYS A 85 2.56 -12.67 -49.81
N VAL A 86 1.84 -11.58 -50.08
CA VAL A 86 1.12 -10.75 -49.09
C VAL A 86 -0.37 -11.13 -48.87
N SER A 87 -0.85 -12.20 -49.49
CA SER A 87 -2.22 -12.69 -49.30
C SER A 87 -2.31 -13.85 -48.30
N GLY A 88 -3.40 -13.91 -47.54
CA GLY A 88 -3.62 -14.94 -46.52
C GLY A 88 -4.27 -14.40 -45.24
N LYS A 89 -4.56 -15.31 -44.31
CA LYS A 89 -4.99 -14.96 -42.94
C LYS A 89 -3.79 -14.50 -42.11
N LYS A 90 -4.03 -13.79 -40.99
CA LYS A 90 -2.97 -13.26 -40.12
C LYS A 90 -1.95 -14.32 -39.71
N GLN A 91 -2.39 -15.51 -39.29
CA GLN A 91 -1.49 -16.62 -38.94
C GLN A 91 -0.58 -17.03 -40.09
N GLU A 92 -1.10 -17.15 -41.31
CA GLU A 92 -0.30 -17.53 -42.47
C GLU A 92 0.71 -16.43 -42.87
N LEU A 93 0.38 -15.16 -42.60
CA LEU A 93 1.31 -14.04 -42.77
C LEU A 93 2.42 -14.09 -41.70
N VAL A 94 2.05 -14.36 -40.45
CA VAL A 94 3.00 -14.54 -39.32
C VAL A 94 3.99 -15.67 -39.60
N GLU A 95 3.51 -16.84 -40.04
CA GLU A 95 4.36 -17.99 -40.39
C GLU A 95 5.36 -17.66 -41.50
N ARG A 96 4.98 -16.81 -42.47
CA ARG A 96 5.86 -16.35 -43.55
C ARG A 96 6.85 -15.26 -43.11
N VAL A 97 6.45 -14.40 -42.19
CA VAL A 97 7.31 -13.35 -41.63
C VAL A 97 8.34 -13.93 -40.65
N LEU A 98 8.00 -15.01 -39.95
CA LEU A 98 8.85 -15.66 -38.95
C LEU A 98 10.29 -15.96 -39.41
N PRO A 99 10.55 -16.67 -40.53
CA PRO A 99 11.91 -16.91 -40.99
C PRO A 99 12.64 -15.63 -41.42
N VAL A 100 11.93 -14.66 -42.02
CA VAL A 100 12.50 -13.37 -42.46
C VAL A 100 13.06 -12.60 -41.27
N LEU A 101 12.28 -12.50 -40.18
CA LEU A 101 12.74 -11.80 -38.98
C LEU A 101 13.86 -12.57 -38.25
N LYS A 102 13.84 -13.91 -38.26
CA LYS A 102 14.93 -14.74 -37.70
C LYS A 102 16.24 -14.56 -38.46
N GLU A 103 16.20 -14.57 -39.80
CA GLU A 103 17.38 -14.35 -40.63
C GLU A 103 17.93 -12.94 -40.47
N ALA A 104 17.05 -11.94 -40.37
CA ALA A 104 17.48 -10.56 -40.25
C ALA A 104 17.98 -10.19 -38.85
N LYS A 105 17.47 -10.83 -37.78
CA LYS A 105 18.06 -10.79 -36.43
C LYS A 105 19.52 -11.23 -36.45
N ASN A 106 19.84 -12.29 -37.17
CA ASN A 106 21.20 -12.84 -37.28
C ASN A 106 22.15 -11.95 -38.11
N ALA A 107 21.62 -11.06 -38.95
CA ALA A 107 22.40 -10.19 -39.84
C ALA A 107 22.77 -8.81 -39.23
N ARG A 108 22.39 -8.52 -37.98
CA ARG A 108 22.63 -7.24 -37.25
C ARG A 108 22.18 -5.95 -37.97
N ASN A 109 21.29 -6.04 -38.96
CA ASN A 109 20.89 -4.90 -39.80
C ASN A 109 19.40 -4.57 -39.73
N ILE A 110 18.73 -4.89 -38.62
CA ILE A 110 17.41 -4.32 -38.37
C ILE A 110 17.41 -3.61 -37.01
N ASP A 111 17.08 -2.32 -37.04
CA ASP A 111 16.45 -1.58 -35.95
C ASP A 111 15.07 -2.22 -35.68
N VAL A 112 15.06 -3.46 -35.19
CA VAL A 112 13.85 -3.99 -34.60
C VAL A 112 13.83 -3.31 -33.25
N ASP A 113 12.84 -2.45 -33.03
CA ASP A 113 12.41 -2.04 -31.71
C ASP A 113 11.87 -3.30 -31.00
N VAL A 114 12.78 -4.24 -30.69
CA VAL A 114 12.52 -5.40 -29.84
C VAL A 114 12.35 -4.76 -28.48
N ASN A 115 11.26 -5.06 -27.79
CA ASN A 115 11.23 -4.85 -26.34
C ASN A 115 12.47 -5.57 -25.80
N GLU A 116 13.53 -4.81 -25.52
CA GLU A 116 14.74 -5.30 -24.92
C GLU A 116 14.31 -5.78 -23.53
N GLU A 117 14.10 -7.08 -23.37
CA GLU A 117 14.00 -7.65 -22.04
C GLU A 117 15.39 -7.51 -21.41
N LYS A 118 15.52 -6.48 -20.57
CA LYS A 118 16.70 -6.29 -19.73
C LYS A 118 16.63 -7.32 -18.62
N SER A 119 17.67 -8.14 -18.54
CA SER A 119 17.95 -9.00 -17.40
C SER A 119 18.86 -8.26 -16.44
N TYR A 120 18.48 -8.19 -15.18
CA TYR A 120 19.19 -7.48 -14.14
C TYR A 120 19.75 -8.49 -13.12
N ASP A 121 21.06 -8.72 -13.13
CA ASP A 121 21.74 -9.45 -12.03
C ASP A 121 22.32 -8.42 -11.05
N LEU A 122 21.42 -7.73 -10.35
CA LEU A 122 21.77 -6.70 -9.37
C LEU A 122 21.65 -7.23 -7.94
N LYS A 123 22.59 -6.83 -7.09
CA LYS A 123 22.65 -7.21 -5.67
C LYS A 123 22.80 -5.97 -4.80
N LEU A 124 22.28 -6.06 -3.57
CA LEU A 124 22.43 -5.03 -2.55
C LEU A 124 23.89 -4.95 -2.10
N THR A 125 24.42 -3.73 -2.06
CA THR A 125 25.76 -3.44 -1.53
C THR A 125 25.74 -3.24 -0.01
N ASP A 126 26.91 -3.18 0.62
CA ASP A 126 27.04 -2.81 2.04
C ASP A 126 26.41 -1.44 2.34
N LYS A 127 26.50 -0.49 1.40
CA LYS A 127 25.87 0.84 1.50
C LYS A 127 24.35 0.72 1.59
N ALA A 128 23.74 -0.18 0.83
CA ALA A 128 22.29 -0.42 0.91
C ALA A 128 21.88 -1.03 2.24
N TYR A 129 22.64 -2.01 2.75
CA TYR A 129 22.35 -2.59 4.06
C TYR A 129 22.51 -1.58 5.20
N GLU A 130 23.53 -0.71 5.13
CA GLU A 130 23.71 0.38 6.10
C GLU A 130 22.54 1.38 6.03
N PHE A 131 22.14 1.80 4.83
CA PHE A 131 21.00 2.68 4.64
C PHE A 131 19.69 2.08 5.18
N LEU A 132 19.41 0.82 4.89
CA LEU A 132 18.23 0.12 5.40
C LEU A 132 18.23 0.07 6.94
N LYS A 133 19.39 -0.18 7.55
CA LYS A 133 19.54 -0.23 9.00
C LYS A 133 19.36 1.13 9.66
N GLU A 134 19.95 2.18 9.10
CA GLU A 134 19.82 3.56 9.63
C GLU A 134 18.39 4.10 9.50
N ASN A 135 17.62 3.56 8.56
CA ASN A 135 16.28 4.03 8.23
C ASN A 135 15.20 3.00 8.51
N ASP A 136 15.45 2.05 9.42
CA ASP A 136 14.52 0.97 9.78
C ASP A 136 13.20 1.46 10.39
N TRP A 137 13.12 2.74 10.77
CA TRP A 137 11.91 3.44 11.19
C TRP A 137 10.94 3.70 10.02
N ILE A 138 11.41 3.70 8.77
CA ILE A 138 10.57 3.86 7.58
C ILE A 138 9.64 2.65 7.43
N ASP A 139 10.10 1.45 7.78
CA ASP A 139 9.28 0.25 7.79
C ASP A 139 8.08 0.37 8.75
N LEU A 140 8.32 0.90 9.96
CA LEU A 140 7.24 1.23 10.90
C LEU A 140 6.30 2.30 10.33
N TYR A 141 6.83 3.33 9.67
CA TYR A 141 6.01 4.37 9.04
C TYR A 141 5.08 3.76 7.99
N MET A 142 5.62 2.93 7.10
CA MET A 142 4.85 2.27 6.04
C MET A 142 3.79 1.32 6.60
N PHE A 143 4.08 0.67 7.74
CA PHE A 143 3.13 -0.23 8.38
C PHE A 143 2.01 0.49 9.14
N ALA A 144 2.32 1.54 9.89
CA ALA A 144 1.40 2.12 10.88
C ALA A 144 1.01 3.57 10.65
N LEU A 145 1.83 4.37 9.95
CA LEU A 145 1.76 5.84 10.00
C LEU A 145 1.49 6.50 8.64
N VAL A 146 1.20 5.73 7.58
CA VAL A 146 0.93 6.23 6.21
C VAL A 146 -0.25 7.17 6.09
N ALA A 147 -1.12 7.25 7.11
CA ALA A 147 -2.19 8.25 7.19
C ALA A 147 -1.65 9.68 7.43
N PHE A 148 -0.38 9.81 7.80
CA PHE A 148 0.30 11.08 8.06
C PHE A 148 1.37 11.35 7.01
N ARG A 149 1.81 12.60 6.93
CA ARG A 149 2.86 12.98 5.98
C ARG A 149 4.19 12.40 6.42
N PHE A 150 4.91 11.82 5.45
CA PHE A 150 6.23 11.25 5.70
C PHE A 150 7.22 12.29 6.25
N GLU A 151 7.22 13.50 5.71
CA GLU A 151 8.09 14.61 6.18
C GLU A 151 7.89 14.92 7.66
N ASP A 152 6.63 14.92 8.13
CA ASP A 152 6.30 15.27 9.50
C ASP A 152 6.85 14.22 10.46
N TYR A 153 6.73 12.94 10.08
CA TYR A 153 7.29 11.85 10.87
C TYR A 153 8.81 11.79 10.80
N GLU A 154 9.42 12.00 9.64
CA GLU A 154 10.89 12.07 9.49
C GLU A 154 11.48 13.20 10.37
N THR A 155 10.84 14.37 10.36
CA THR A 155 11.23 15.49 11.23
C THR A 155 11.13 15.09 12.70
N TYR A 156 10.08 14.36 13.07
CA TYR A 156 9.89 13.87 14.43
C TYR A 156 10.98 12.87 14.84
N VAL A 157 11.29 11.88 14.00
CA VAL A 157 12.36 10.89 14.23
C VAL A 157 13.70 11.60 14.43
N ASN A 158 14.05 12.56 13.58
CA ASN A 158 15.30 13.31 13.68
C ASN A 158 15.42 14.15 14.98
N SER A 159 14.28 14.49 15.59
CA SER A 159 14.23 15.22 16.87
C SER A 159 14.16 14.31 18.10
N SER A 160 13.89 13.02 17.91
CA SER A 160 13.70 12.05 18.97
C SER A 160 15.02 11.43 19.42
N SER A 161 15.11 11.13 20.72
CA SER A 161 16.19 10.31 21.28
C SER A 161 15.71 8.90 21.68
N ALA A 162 14.43 8.62 21.48
CA ALA A 162 13.81 7.35 21.82
C ALA A 162 13.99 6.33 20.69
N GLY A 163 13.74 5.05 20.99
CA GLY A 163 13.67 4.00 19.96
C GLY A 163 12.52 4.24 18.97
N LYS A 164 12.52 3.53 17.83
CA LYS A 164 11.52 3.74 16.77
C LYS A 164 10.07 3.53 17.22
N ILE A 165 9.82 2.54 18.08
CA ILE A 165 8.48 2.24 18.60
C ILE A 165 7.97 3.39 19.48
N GLU A 166 8.75 3.77 20.50
CA GLU A 166 8.38 4.87 21.40
C GLU A 166 8.27 6.20 20.65
N THR A 167 9.13 6.43 19.65
CA THR A 167 9.03 7.61 18.76
C THR A 167 7.71 7.62 17.98
N GLY A 168 7.29 6.48 17.41
CA GLY A 168 6.00 6.34 16.73
C GLY A 168 4.80 6.56 17.67
N LEU A 169 4.86 6.02 18.89
CA LEU A 169 3.80 6.21 19.89
C LEU A 169 3.69 7.68 20.32
N ASN A 170 4.83 8.34 20.58
CA ASN A 170 4.88 9.75 20.97
C ASN A 170 4.38 10.67 19.84
N PHE A 171 4.71 10.34 18.59
CA PHE A 171 4.19 11.05 17.41
C PHE A 171 2.66 10.97 17.34
N CYS A 172 2.08 9.78 17.52
CA CYS A 172 0.62 9.62 17.58
C CYS A 172 0.00 10.40 18.76
N ASP A 173 0.62 10.40 19.93
CA ASP A 173 0.12 11.10 21.11
C ASP A 173 0.10 12.63 20.95
N GLU A 174 1.10 13.19 20.26
CA GLU A 174 1.10 14.62 19.91
C GLU A 174 -0.03 14.94 18.93
N ILE A 175 -0.25 14.11 17.91
CA ILE A 175 -1.34 14.30 16.95
C ILE A 175 -2.70 14.20 17.64
N ILE A 176 -2.92 13.17 18.48
CA ILE A 176 -4.15 13.00 19.27
C ILE A 176 -4.41 14.26 20.10
N SER A 177 -3.41 14.75 20.81
CA SER A 177 -3.52 15.93 21.66
C SER A 177 -3.90 17.18 20.87
N ARG A 178 -3.20 17.43 19.75
CA ARG A 178 -3.48 18.58 18.86
C ARG A 178 -4.88 18.48 18.25
N ALA A 179 -5.24 17.32 17.71
CA ALA A 179 -6.52 17.09 17.05
C ALA A 179 -7.70 17.31 18.01
N LEU A 180 -7.58 16.89 19.27
CA LEU A 180 -8.58 17.16 20.30
C LEU A 180 -8.70 18.64 20.64
N MET A 181 -7.58 19.39 20.72
CA MET A 181 -7.61 20.84 21.00
C MET A 181 -8.31 21.66 19.90
N VAL A 182 -8.18 21.24 18.64
CA VAL A 182 -8.77 21.95 17.49
C VAL A 182 -10.01 21.28 16.91
N ASN A 183 -10.58 20.29 17.60
CA ASN A 183 -11.79 19.55 17.19
C ASN A 183 -11.69 18.86 15.81
N GLN A 184 -10.52 18.35 15.44
CA GLN A 184 -10.29 17.59 14.20
C GLN A 184 -10.52 16.09 14.42
N PHE A 185 -11.78 15.67 14.47
CA PHE A 185 -12.12 14.29 14.85
C PHE A 185 -11.60 13.19 13.92
N LEU A 186 -11.58 13.42 12.59
CA LEU A 186 -11.04 12.42 11.65
C LEU A 186 -9.55 12.18 11.91
N VAL A 187 -8.76 13.26 12.03
CA VAL A 187 -7.32 13.19 12.36
C VAL A 187 -7.11 12.46 13.70
N PHE A 188 -7.95 12.74 14.69
CA PHE A 188 -7.91 12.06 15.99
C PHE A 188 -8.16 10.55 15.87
N ILE A 189 -9.17 10.13 15.10
CA ILE A 189 -9.47 8.70 14.89
C ILE A 189 -8.36 8.01 14.10
N ASP A 190 -7.82 8.66 13.08
CA ASP A 190 -6.70 8.12 12.28
C ASP A 190 -5.46 7.95 13.16
N ALA A 191 -5.19 8.89 14.07
CA ALA A 191 -4.08 8.80 15.01
C ALA A 191 -4.26 7.68 16.05
N LEU A 192 -5.49 7.43 16.51
CA LEU A 192 -5.77 6.26 17.36
C LEU A 192 -5.54 4.94 16.59
N SER A 193 -5.98 4.88 15.33
CA SER A 193 -5.76 3.70 14.48
C SER A 193 -4.27 3.45 14.24
N ALA A 194 -3.53 4.51 13.90
CA ALA A 194 -2.08 4.46 13.72
C ALA A 194 -1.37 4.01 15.00
N LYS A 195 -1.75 4.56 16.15
CA LYS A 195 -1.20 4.16 17.45
C LYS A 195 -1.44 2.69 17.75
N ALA A 196 -2.63 2.16 17.44
CA ALA A 196 -2.90 0.74 17.54
C ALA A 196 -1.90 -0.04 16.67
N HIS A 197 -1.74 0.32 15.40
CA HIS A 197 -0.82 -0.36 14.48
C HIS A 197 0.65 -0.28 14.93
N VAL A 198 1.10 0.79 15.59
CA VAL A 198 2.45 0.81 16.20
C VAL A 198 2.60 -0.28 17.26
N TYR A 199 1.59 -0.51 18.11
CA TYR A 199 1.61 -1.63 19.06
C TYR A 199 1.57 -3.00 18.38
N ALA A 200 0.80 -3.15 17.29
CA ALA A 200 0.80 -4.39 16.53
C ALA A 200 2.17 -4.69 15.88
N TYR A 201 2.87 -3.65 15.43
CA TYR A 201 4.24 -3.76 14.91
C TYR A 201 5.21 -4.23 16.00
N ASP A 202 5.05 -3.75 17.23
CA ASP A 202 5.84 -4.18 18.39
C ASP A 202 5.42 -5.55 18.96
N GLY A 203 4.35 -6.16 18.42
CA GLY A 203 3.80 -7.43 18.91
C GLY A 203 2.93 -7.31 20.17
N ASP A 204 2.66 -6.10 20.66
CA ASP A 204 1.74 -5.84 21.77
C ASP A 204 0.28 -5.81 21.27
N TYR A 205 -0.25 -7.00 21.01
CA TYR A 205 -1.63 -7.17 20.55
C TYR A 205 -2.68 -6.79 21.62
N ASP A 206 -2.30 -6.71 22.89
CA ASP A 206 -3.21 -6.28 23.95
C ASP A 206 -3.47 -4.78 23.87
N SER A 207 -2.42 -3.97 23.75
CA SER A 207 -2.54 -2.54 23.53
C SER A 207 -3.17 -2.22 22.17
N PHE A 208 -2.80 -2.96 21.11
CA PHE A 208 -3.47 -2.85 19.81
C PHE A 208 -4.99 -2.97 19.96
N LEU A 209 -5.48 -4.04 20.59
CA LEU A 209 -6.92 -4.27 20.77
C LEU A 209 -7.58 -3.15 21.57
N ASP A 210 -6.92 -2.63 22.58
CA ASP A 210 -7.46 -1.55 23.42
C ASP A 210 -7.68 -0.27 22.59
N TYR A 211 -6.70 0.15 21.79
CA TYR A 211 -6.81 1.33 20.94
C TYR A 211 -7.73 1.11 19.73
N ASP A 212 -7.72 -0.08 19.13
CA ASP A 212 -8.57 -0.40 17.98
C ASP A 212 -10.06 -0.53 18.39
N LEU A 213 -10.33 -1.01 19.62
CA LEU A 213 -11.66 -0.94 20.24
C LEU A 213 -12.06 0.50 20.59
N GLN A 214 -11.13 1.32 21.07
CA GLN A 214 -11.39 2.73 21.36
C GLN A 214 -11.79 3.48 20.08
N ARG A 215 -11.06 3.26 18.99
CA ARG A 215 -11.38 3.77 17.65
C ARG A 215 -12.78 3.34 17.19
N TYR A 216 -13.14 2.06 17.36
CA TYR A 216 -14.50 1.57 17.08
C TYR A 216 -15.58 2.32 17.88
N ILE A 217 -15.38 2.43 19.21
CA ILE A 217 -16.33 3.06 20.13
C ILE A 217 -16.56 4.53 19.78
N LEU A 218 -15.47 5.25 19.49
CA LEU A 218 -15.50 6.66 19.16
C LEU A 218 -16.07 6.90 17.76
N GLY A 219 -15.88 5.98 16.82
CA GLY A 219 -16.55 6.11 15.52
C GLY A 219 -18.07 6.08 15.60
N LEU A 220 -18.62 5.32 16.53
CA LEU A 220 -20.05 5.32 16.85
C LEU A 220 -20.50 6.52 17.70
N ASN A 221 -19.56 7.24 18.32
CA ASN A 221 -19.83 8.40 19.16
C ASN A 221 -18.85 9.55 18.86
N PRO A 222 -18.92 10.15 17.66
CA PRO A 222 -18.00 11.21 17.28
C PRO A 222 -18.07 12.40 18.25
N ILE A 223 -16.90 12.95 18.60
CA ILE A 223 -16.80 14.03 19.59
C ILE A 223 -17.29 15.35 18.97
N VAL A 224 -16.75 15.71 17.80
CA VAL A 224 -17.15 16.88 17.00
C VAL A 224 -16.92 16.56 15.53
N MET A 225 -17.91 16.76 14.67
CA MET A 225 -17.76 16.72 13.21
C MET A 225 -18.64 17.80 12.59
N ASP A 226 -18.22 18.36 11.46
CA ASP A 226 -19.07 19.25 10.68
C ASP A 226 -20.10 18.46 9.85
N PRO A 227 -21.20 19.09 9.39
CA PRO A 227 -22.26 18.41 8.64
C PRO A 227 -21.79 17.72 7.35
N GLN A 228 -20.80 18.28 6.66
CA GLN A 228 -20.30 17.69 5.41
C GLN A 228 -19.54 16.39 5.69
N THR A 229 -18.71 16.40 6.74
CA THR A 229 -18.02 15.20 7.24
C THR A 229 -19.04 14.13 7.64
N TYR A 230 -20.12 14.49 8.34
CA TYR A 230 -21.17 13.53 8.70
C TYR A 230 -21.81 12.80 7.50
N ALA A 231 -22.03 13.51 6.39
CA ALA A 231 -22.66 12.94 5.20
C ALA A 231 -21.85 11.78 4.61
N THR A 232 -20.52 11.86 4.63
CA THR A 232 -19.62 10.86 4.04
C THR A 232 -18.96 9.94 5.06
N TYR A 233 -19.17 10.17 6.36
CA TYR A 233 -18.51 9.44 7.43
C TYR A 233 -18.99 7.99 7.63
N ASN A 234 -18.17 7.01 7.30
CA ASN A 234 -18.45 5.61 7.59
C ASN A 234 -18.37 5.32 9.09
N VAL A 235 -19.53 5.13 9.72
CA VAL A 235 -19.69 4.95 11.18
C VAL A 235 -18.92 3.75 11.71
N ILE A 236 -19.03 2.61 11.02
CA ILE A 236 -18.23 1.41 11.19
C ILE A 236 -17.24 1.36 10.04
N ASN A 237 -15.96 1.25 10.39
CA ASN A 237 -14.89 1.04 9.41
C ASN A 237 -14.60 -0.45 9.30
N GLU A 238 -14.63 -0.95 8.08
CA GLU A 238 -14.47 -2.36 7.78
C GLU A 238 -13.08 -2.89 8.16
N ALA A 239 -12.01 -2.13 7.85
CA ALA A 239 -10.65 -2.51 8.20
C ALA A 239 -10.47 -2.69 9.72
N ASN A 240 -11.05 -1.80 10.53
CA ASN A 240 -11.08 -1.93 11.99
C ASN A 240 -11.82 -3.18 12.46
N ILE A 241 -12.94 -3.56 11.85
CA ILE A 241 -13.63 -4.81 12.21
C ILE A 241 -12.78 -6.04 11.83
N LEU A 242 -12.15 -6.02 10.65
CA LEU A 242 -11.28 -7.10 10.19
C LEU A 242 -10.07 -7.26 11.11
N ASN A 243 -9.43 -6.15 11.48
CA ASN A 243 -8.34 -6.07 12.44
C ASN A 243 -8.71 -6.70 13.78
N LEU A 244 -9.83 -6.27 14.38
CA LEU A 244 -10.33 -6.86 15.62
C LEU A 244 -10.58 -8.36 15.47
N ARG A 245 -11.24 -8.80 14.39
CA ARG A 245 -11.50 -10.24 14.15
C ARG A 245 -10.19 -11.05 14.11
N ASN A 246 -9.22 -10.60 13.32
CA ASN A 246 -7.94 -11.28 13.12
C ASN A 246 -7.15 -11.46 14.43
N VAL A 247 -7.20 -10.47 15.33
CA VAL A 247 -6.50 -10.55 16.62
C VAL A 247 -7.30 -11.35 17.63
N LEU A 248 -8.64 -11.24 17.64
CA LEU A 248 -9.51 -12.03 18.50
C LEU A 248 -9.42 -13.54 18.23
N GLU A 249 -9.16 -13.95 16.99
CA GLU A 249 -8.95 -15.35 16.62
C GLU A 249 -7.61 -15.90 17.12
N LYS A 250 -6.60 -15.04 17.30
CA LYS A 250 -5.22 -15.42 17.63
C LYS A 250 -4.91 -15.39 19.13
N LEU A 251 -5.68 -14.65 19.91
CA LEU A 251 -5.46 -14.51 21.35
C LEU A 251 -6.44 -15.37 22.15
N GLU A 252 -5.95 -16.08 23.16
CA GLU A 252 -6.79 -16.63 24.23
C GLU A 252 -7.35 -15.48 25.07
N MET A 253 -8.36 -14.82 24.51
CA MET A 253 -8.93 -13.64 25.12
C MET A 253 -9.79 -13.99 26.33
N GLY A 254 -9.63 -13.20 27.38
CA GLY A 254 -10.67 -13.04 28.38
C GLY A 254 -11.97 -12.47 27.76
N SER A 255 -12.96 -12.14 28.59
CA SER A 255 -14.23 -11.63 28.09
C SER A 255 -14.09 -10.33 27.27
N LEU A 256 -14.35 -10.38 25.96
CA LEU A 256 -14.43 -9.21 25.07
C LEU A 256 -15.37 -8.14 25.65
N LYS A 257 -16.46 -8.56 26.31
CA LYS A 257 -17.38 -7.63 26.97
C LYS A 257 -16.69 -6.83 28.08
N LYS A 258 -15.91 -7.49 28.95
CA LYS A 258 -15.17 -6.80 30.02
C LYS A 258 -14.16 -5.80 29.45
N ARG A 259 -13.42 -6.17 28.39
CA ARG A 259 -12.49 -5.26 27.71
C ARG A 259 -13.23 -4.07 27.10
N PHE A 260 -14.29 -4.33 26.34
CA PHE A 260 -15.15 -3.26 25.77
C PHE A 260 -15.66 -2.30 26.85
N ASP A 261 -16.13 -2.82 27.99
CA ASP A 261 -16.66 -1.98 29.06
C ASP A 261 -15.60 -1.10 29.71
N ARG A 262 -14.36 -1.61 29.85
CA ARG A 262 -13.18 -0.84 30.29
C ARG A 262 -12.85 0.28 29.29
N ILE A 263 -12.74 -0.06 28.01
CA ILE A 263 -12.34 0.90 26.96
C ILE A 263 -13.38 1.99 26.78
N TRP A 264 -14.67 1.65 26.83
CA TRP A 264 -15.75 2.62 26.83
C TRP A 264 -15.57 3.70 27.91
N ASN A 265 -15.16 3.31 29.11
CA ASN A 265 -15.04 4.23 30.24
C ASN A 265 -13.85 5.19 30.10
N ILE A 266 -12.78 4.79 29.41
CA ILE A 266 -11.60 5.65 29.16
C ILE A 266 -11.70 6.45 27.85
N SER A 267 -12.69 6.15 27.01
CA SER A 267 -12.90 6.84 25.73
C SER A 267 -13.45 8.27 25.87
N ASN A 268 -13.70 8.76 27.10
CA ASN A 268 -14.14 10.13 27.39
C ASN A 268 -15.28 10.63 26.48
N ILE A 269 -16.31 9.79 26.30
CA ILE A 269 -17.46 10.10 25.43
C ILE A 269 -18.35 11.12 26.14
N HIS A 270 -18.34 12.37 25.67
CA HIS A 270 -19.15 13.44 26.25
C HIS A 270 -20.59 13.44 25.69
N ASN A 271 -20.76 13.11 24.41
CA ASN A 271 -22.05 13.09 23.72
C ASN A 271 -22.32 11.70 23.15
N ILE A 272 -23.32 11.00 23.70
CA ILE A 272 -23.68 9.67 23.23
C ILE A 272 -24.57 9.80 21.99
N THR A 273 -24.10 9.28 20.86
CA THR A 273 -24.88 9.14 19.61
C THR A 273 -25.47 7.74 19.54
N VAL A 274 -24.64 6.72 19.72
CA VAL A 274 -25.07 5.33 19.79
C VAL A 274 -24.88 4.81 21.23
N PRO A 275 -25.96 4.34 21.91
CA PRO A 275 -25.85 3.87 23.28
C PRO A 275 -24.87 2.70 23.45
N LYS A 276 -24.14 2.64 24.58
CA LYS A 276 -23.16 1.59 24.93
C LYS A 276 -23.62 0.16 24.61
N LYS A 277 -24.86 -0.17 24.99
CA LYS A 277 -25.46 -1.49 24.75
C LYS A 277 -25.65 -1.77 23.26
N SER A 278 -26.03 -0.76 22.48
CA SER A 278 -26.17 -0.86 21.03
C SER A 278 -24.80 -1.00 20.36
N CYS A 279 -23.82 -0.18 20.73
CA CYS A 279 -22.44 -0.31 20.23
C CYS A 279 -21.91 -1.73 20.40
N TYR A 280 -22.00 -2.29 21.61
CA TYR A 280 -21.51 -3.65 21.84
C TYR A 280 -22.25 -4.71 21.02
N LYS A 281 -23.58 -4.61 20.90
CA LYS A 281 -24.35 -5.56 20.08
C LYS A 281 -23.96 -5.50 18.60
N ILE A 282 -23.69 -4.31 18.09
CA ILE A 282 -23.27 -4.10 16.70
C ILE A 282 -21.86 -4.66 16.49
N LEU A 283 -20.96 -4.45 17.45
CA LEU A 283 -19.62 -5.03 17.42
C LEU A 283 -19.68 -6.55 17.30
N GLN A 284 -20.52 -7.19 18.11
CA GLN A 284 -20.70 -8.64 18.06
C GLN A 284 -21.21 -9.12 16.69
N LYS A 285 -22.18 -8.41 16.11
CA LYS A 285 -22.68 -8.73 14.75
C LYS A 285 -21.59 -8.59 13.70
N ALA A 286 -20.87 -7.46 13.71
CA ALA A 286 -19.82 -7.16 12.76
C ALA A 286 -18.67 -8.19 12.84
N ILE A 287 -18.20 -8.52 14.04
CA ILE A 287 -17.19 -9.57 14.23
C ILE A 287 -17.69 -10.92 13.75
N SER A 288 -18.98 -11.23 13.93
CA SER A 288 -19.61 -12.49 13.47
C SER A 288 -19.84 -12.57 11.96
N GLY A 289 -19.42 -11.56 11.18
CA GLY A 289 -19.51 -11.57 9.71
C GLY A 289 -20.78 -10.95 9.14
N ALA A 290 -21.51 -10.13 9.91
CA ALA A 290 -22.58 -9.32 9.34
C ALA A 290 -22.04 -8.30 8.32
N ASP A 291 -22.88 -7.96 7.33
CA ASP A 291 -22.58 -6.96 6.31
C ASP A 291 -22.36 -5.57 6.93
N ILE A 292 -21.18 -5.00 6.71
CA ILE A 292 -20.78 -3.72 7.30
C ILE A 292 -21.51 -2.55 6.64
N GLU A 293 -21.83 -2.63 5.34
CA GLU A 293 -22.58 -1.60 4.64
C GLU A 293 -24.02 -1.54 5.14
N GLU A 294 -24.67 -2.70 5.30
CA GLU A 294 -26.01 -2.80 5.88
C GLU A 294 -26.05 -2.26 7.32
N LEU A 295 -25.08 -2.64 8.16
CA LEU A 295 -24.97 -2.13 9.52
C LEU A 295 -24.76 -0.62 9.56
N ASN A 296 -23.96 -0.06 8.65
CA ASN A 296 -23.74 1.37 8.53
C ASN A 296 -25.02 2.11 8.11
N PHE A 297 -25.76 1.57 7.14
CA PHE A 297 -27.04 2.11 6.69
C PHE A 297 -28.06 2.18 7.84
N ASP A 298 -28.25 1.07 8.57
CA ASP A 298 -29.14 0.98 9.72
C ASP A 298 -28.77 1.96 10.84
N LEU A 299 -27.47 2.09 11.12
CA LEU A 299 -26.95 3.00 12.12
C LEU A 299 -27.22 4.45 11.78
N ARG A 300 -26.99 4.83 10.51
CA ARG A 300 -27.19 6.19 10.03
C ARG A 300 -28.65 6.62 10.18
N GLN A 301 -29.58 5.83 9.63
CA GLN A 301 -31.02 6.11 9.73
C GLN A 301 -31.48 6.25 11.18
N LYS A 302 -30.97 5.38 12.07
CA LYS A 302 -31.45 5.31 13.44
C LYS A 302 -30.88 6.38 14.34
N TYR A 303 -29.60 6.72 14.21
CA TYR A 303 -28.88 7.54 15.18
C TYR A 303 -28.27 8.82 14.63
N PHE A 304 -28.00 8.91 13.33
CA PHE A 304 -27.29 10.05 12.75
C PHE A 304 -28.24 10.99 12.02
N ASP A 305 -29.04 10.51 11.06
CA ASP A 305 -29.90 11.36 10.21
C ASP A 305 -30.83 12.22 11.06
N LYS A 306 -31.51 11.59 12.03
CA LYS A 306 -32.40 12.28 12.97
C LYS A 306 -31.68 13.28 13.89
N LYS A 307 -30.42 13.01 14.26
CA LYS A 307 -29.68 13.80 15.24
C LYS A 307 -28.96 14.98 14.60
N PHE A 308 -28.51 14.83 13.35
CA PHE A 308 -27.69 15.80 12.64
C PHE A 308 -28.40 16.45 11.45
N GLY A 309 -29.64 16.03 11.13
CA GLY A 309 -30.46 16.67 10.10
C GLY A 309 -29.95 16.44 8.69
N ILE A 310 -29.39 15.24 8.45
CA ILE A 310 -28.92 14.76 7.14
C ILE A 310 -30.10 14.13 6.39
#